data_AF-A0A2D5B1D3-F1
#
_entry.id   AF-A0A2D5B1D3-F1
#
_cell.length_a   1.000
_cell.length_b   1.000
_cell.length_c   1.000
_cell.angle_alpha   90.00
_cell.angle_beta   90.00
_cell.angle_gamma   90.00
#
_symmetry.space_group_name_H-M   'P 1'
#
loop_
_entity.id
_entity.type
_entity.pdbx_description
1 polymer ?
#
loop_
_entity_poly.entity_id
_entity_poly.type
_entity_poly.pdbx_seq_one_letter_code
_entity_poly.pdbx_strand_id
1 'polypeptide(L)'
;MNGQERNPSIDVRGLRKWFPVYKGFFGRHTGDVKAVDGVSFEVAAGETVCLVGESGSGKSTVARAMLRLVEPTAGEVWIRARGVSVDFLQLRLPTGAWRGPAYVGLFLLLHTAAARVLEFPGELAVNVLGGVLLLAWTCANAWEASDAAQRTRSLREQMQIVFQDHSESLNPRMSIGEILGEPLRVHLKLPPVEVEQRVVELLAQVGLPEDARARFPHEFSGGQRQRIGIARALALEPRWVVCDEALSALDVSVQAQILNLLADLQRELSLAYLFISHDLAVVRHIADRIHVMYLGRIVEEGLAADIFERAAHPYTQALLQAIPTTVLPGEGESVVETEKAEVSLGGEVPSALDPPSGCHYRPRCPFADPRCEVFYPAQVALSETHRAACHLLVPDEPAPARHSGS
;
A
#
# COMPACT_ATOMS: atom_id res chain seq x y z
N MET A 1 -5.43 -30.13 -2.26
CA MET A 1 -6.33 -29.37 -1.36
C MET A 1 -7.00 -28.30 -2.21
N ASN A 2 -8.28 -28.49 -2.49
CA ASN A 2 -9.05 -27.73 -3.46
C ASN A 2 -9.32 -26.31 -2.98
N GLY A 3 -8.85 -25.31 -3.73
CA GLY A 3 -9.65 -24.21 -4.26
C GLY A 3 -10.75 -23.60 -3.40
N GLN A 4 -10.52 -23.32 -2.12
CA GLN A 4 -11.18 -22.16 -1.52
C GLN A 4 -10.61 -20.94 -2.22
N GLU A 5 -11.41 -20.33 -3.11
CA GLU A 5 -11.12 -19.04 -3.73
C GLU A 5 -10.50 -18.12 -2.68
N ARG A 6 -9.21 -17.81 -2.84
CA ARG A 6 -8.52 -16.79 -2.07
C ARG A 6 -9.23 -15.49 -2.39
N ASN A 7 -10.28 -15.16 -1.66
CA ASN A 7 -11.06 -13.98 -1.96
C ASN A 7 -10.19 -12.78 -1.57
N PRO A 8 -9.69 -11.97 -2.53
CA PRO A 8 -8.76 -10.90 -2.21
C PRO A 8 -9.40 -9.97 -1.18
N SER A 9 -8.60 -9.62 -0.17
CA SER A 9 -9.01 -8.69 0.87
C SER A 9 -8.85 -7.24 0.38
N ILE A 10 -7.86 -7.02 -0.49
CA ILE A 10 -7.56 -5.74 -1.14
C ILE A 10 -7.22 -6.01 -2.61
N ASP A 11 -7.76 -5.21 -3.51
CA ASP A 11 -7.49 -5.24 -4.95
C ASP A 11 -7.22 -3.80 -5.44
N VAL A 12 -5.98 -3.58 -5.90
CA VAL A 12 -5.48 -2.31 -6.39
C VAL A 12 -5.52 -2.32 -7.91
N ARG A 13 -6.17 -1.33 -8.52
CA ARG A 13 -6.37 -1.27 -9.97
C ARG A 13 -5.89 0.05 -10.54
N GLY A 14 -4.88 -0.04 -11.41
CA GLY A 14 -4.38 1.09 -12.20
C GLY A 14 -3.97 2.30 -11.37
N LEU A 15 -3.48 2.08 -10.14
CA LEU A 15 -3.12 3.14 -9.21
C LEU A 15 -2.05 4.05 -9.82
N ARG A 16 -2.29 5.36 -9.80
CA ARG A 16 -1.35 6.38 -10.25
C ARG A 16 -1.18 7.44 -9.18
N LYS A 17 0.06 7.88 -9.00
CA LYS A 17 0.38 9.08 -8.23
C LYS A 17 1.49 9.83 -8.93
N TRP A 18 1.13 10.98 -9.48
CA TRP A 18 2.04 11.91 -10.11
C TRP A 18 2.14 13.18 -9.24
N PHE A 19 3.36 13.68 -9.05
CA PHE A 19 3.62 14.88 -8.26
C PHE A 19 4.01 16.05 -9.18
N PRO A 20 3.26 17.16 -9.18
CA PRO A 20 3.58 18.29 -10.04
C PRO A 20 4.87 18.96 -9.57
N VAL A 21 5.73 19.32 -10.54
CA VAL A 21 6.97 20.05 -10.32
C VAL A 21 6.84 21.47 -10.85
N TYR A 22 7.04 22.42 -9.96
CA TYR A 22 7.04 23.85 -10.26
C TYR A 22 8.46 24.41 -10.21
N LYS A 23 8.83 25.27 -11.17
CA LYS A 23 10.13 25.96 -11.19
C LYS A 23 9.98 27.46 -11.41
N GLY A 24 10.99 28.21 -10.96
CA GLY A 24 11.10 29.66 -11.14
C GLY A 24 10.29 30.49 -10.14
N PHE A 25 10.54 31.80 -10.13
CA PHE A 25 9.97 32.75 -9.16
C PHE A 25 8.44 32.88 -9.22
N PHE A 26 7.82 32.49 -10.34
CA PHE A 26 6.37 32.51 -10.54
C PHE A 26 5.71 31.13 -10.42
N GLY A 27 6.45 30.09 -10.01
CA GLY A 27 5.89 28.75 -9.80
C GLY A 27 5.28 28.14 -11.06
N ARG A 28 5.94 28.25 -12.21
CA ARG A 28 5.43 27.66 -13.46
C ARG A 28 5.52 26.14 -13.38
N HIS A 29 4.43 25.44 -13.72
CA HIS A 29 4.43 23.98 -13.86
C HIS A 29 5.36 23.56 -14.99
N THR A 30 6.28 22.64 -14.69
CA THR A 30 7.35 22.21 -15.60
C THR A 30 7.31 20.72 -15.94
N GLY A 31 6.42 19.96 -15.31
CA GLY A 31 6.29 18.53 -15.51
C GLY A 31 5.76 17.84 -14.26
N ASP A 32 5.56 16.53 -14.35
CA ASP A 32 5.08 15.70 -13.24
C ASP A 32 6.06 14.55 -12.98
N VAL A 33 6.43 14.34 -11.72
CA VAL A 33 7.16 13.13 -11.30
C VAL A 33 6.17 11.98 -11.23
N LYS A 34 6.33 10.99 -12.10
CA LYS A 34 5.46 9.80 -12.15
C LYS A 34 5.90 8.75 -11.13
N ALA A 35 5.71 9.05 -9.85
CA ALA A 35 6.14 8.17 -8.77
C ALA A 35 5.42 6.80 -8.76
N VAL A 36 4.15 6.76 -9.19
CA VAL A 36 3.38 5.53 -9.44
C VAL A 36 2.59 5.71 -10.73
N ASP A 37 2.67 4.75 -11.64
CA ASP A 37 2.16 4.89 -13.00
C ASP A 37 1.42 3.64 -13.51
N GLY A 38 0.29 3.31 -12.88
CA GLY A 38 -0.63 2.27 -13.33
C GLY A 38 -0.39 0.92 -12.65
N VAL A 39 -0.03 0.95 -11.37
CA VAL A 39 0.23 -0.25 -10.57
C VAL A 39 -1.08 -0.97 -10.24
N SER A 40 -1.11 -2.29 -10.47
CA SER A 40 -2.26 -3.13 -10.11
C SER A 40 -1.77 -4.42 -9.46
N PHE A 41 -2.40 -4.84 -8.36
CA PHE A 41 -2.10 -6.09 -7.67
C PHE A 41 -3.19 -6.41 -6.64
N GLU A 42 -3.20 -7.66 -6.18
CA GLU A 42 -4.15 -8.15 -5.19
C GLU A 42 -3.41 -8.63 -3.94
N VAL A 43 -4.08 -8.52 -2.79
CA VAL A 43 -3.60 -9.06 -1.51
C VAL A 43 -4.69 -9.96 -0.91
N ALA A 44 -4.44 -11.26 -0.87
CA ALA A 44 -5.33 -12.21 -0.23
C ALA A 44 -5.31 -12.09 1.31
N ALA A 45 -6.37 -12.56 1.97
CA ALA A 45 -6.38 -12.63 3.43
C ALA A 45 -5.28 -13.57 3.94
N GLY A 46 -4.55 -13.15 4.97
CA GLY A 46 -3.44 -13.91 5.54
C GLY A 46 -2.18 -13.99 4.66
N GLU A 47 -2.15 -13.33 3.50
CA GLU A 47 -1.02 -13.37 2.56
C GLU A 47 -0.04 -12.22 2.83
N THR A 48 1.26 -12.50 2.73
CA THR A 48 2.31 -11.48 2.63
C THR A 48 2.63 -11.22 1.18
N VAL A 49 2.25 -10.03 0.71
CA VAL A 49 2.65 -9.50 -0.57
C VAL A 49 3.82 -8.55 -0.37
N CYS A 50 4.96 -8.84 -1.00
CA CYS A 50 6.14 -8.00 -0.94
C CYS A 50 6.26 -7.09 -2.15
N LEU A 51 6.53 -5.80 -1.92
CA LEU A 51 6.79 -4.81 -2.96
C LEU A 51 8.26 -4.40 -2.88
N VAL A 52 9.02 -4.74 -3.91
CA VAL A 52 10.50 -4.64 -3.90
C VAL A 52 11.03 -3.78 -5.04
N GLY A 53 12.26 -3.30 -4.90
CA GLY A 53 12.95 -2.49 -5.91
C GLY A 53 13.89 -1.47 -5.29
N GLU A 54 14.72 -0.84 -6.12
CA GLU A 54 15.70 0.19 -5.71
C GLU A 54 15.02 1.38 -5.02
N SER A 55 15.81 2.16 -4.28
CA SER A 55 15.34 3.43 -3.71
C SER A 55 14.80 4.35 -4.81
N GLY A 56 13.68 5.03 -4.54
CA GLY A 56 13.03 5.91 -5.52
C GLY A 56 12.15 5.22 -6.56
N SER A 57 11.98 3.89 -6.53
CA SER A 57 11.14 3.17 -7.50
C SER A 57 9.63 3.38 -7.34
N GLY A 58 9.16 3.98 -6.23
CA GLY A 58 7.75 4.32 -5.99
C GLY A 58 7.05 3.51 -4.89
N LYS A 59 7.72 2.53 -4.25
CA LYS A 59 7.13 1.59 -3.27
C LYS A 59 6.34 2.27 -2.13
N SER A 60 6.98 3.18 -1.39
CA SER A 60 6.31 3.90 -0.29
C SER A 60 5.20 4.84 -0.80
N THR A 61 5.30 5.31 -2.05
CA THR A 61 4.22 6.11 -2.67
C THR A 61 3.00 5.23 -2.95
N VAL A 62 3.18 3.98 -3.39
CA VAL A 62 2.09 3.01 -3.55
C VAL A 62 1.37 2.81 -2.22
N ALA A 63 2.09 2.47 -1.15
CA ALA A 63 1.50 2.28 0.18
C ALA A 63 0.73 3.51 0.68
N ARG A 64 1.34 4.70 0.59
CA ARG A 64 0.72 5.95 1.04
C ARG A 64 -0.49 6.35 0.20
N ALA A 65 -0.46 6.09 -1.11
CA ALA A 65 -1.60 6.33 -1.99
C ALA A 65 -2.75 5.35 -1.71
N MET A 66 -2.45 4.07 -1.49
CA MET A 66 -3.45 3.06 -1.14
C MET A 66 -4.18 3.37 0.17
N LEU A 67 -3.43 3.84 1.18
CA LEU A 67 -3.98 4.25 2.47
C LEU A 67 -4.60 5.66 2.45
N ARG A 68 -4.56 6.34 1.29
CA ARG A 68 -4.97 7.74 1.13
C ARG A 68 -4.32 8.69 2.15
N LEU A 69 -3.07 8.39 2.50
CA LEU A 69 -2.16 9.32 3.18
C LEU A 69 -1.63 10.37 2.19
N VAL A 70 -1.57 9.99 0.91
CA VAL A 70 -1.34 10.87 -0.23
C VAL A 70 -2.46 10.66 -1.23
N GLU A 71 -3.10 11.73 -1.70
CA GLU A 71 -4.22 11.59 -2.65
C GLU A 71 -3.69 11.05 -4.00
N PRO A 72 -4.22 9.90 -4.49
CA PRO A 72 -3.83 9.36 -5.79
C PRO A 72 -4.29 10.26 -6.93
N THR A 73 -3.56 10.22 -8.05
CA THR A 73 -3.92 10.92 -9.28
C THR A 73 -5.03 10.17 -10.04
N ALA A 74 -5.00 8.83 -10.01
CA ALA A 74 -6.00 7.97 -10.61
C ALA A 74 -5.92 6.54 -10.02
N GLY A 75 -6.88 5.70 -10.38
CA GLY A 75 -6.97 4.30 -9.97
C GLY A 75 -7.95 4.06 -8.84
N GLU A 76 -8.07 2.79 -8.45
CA GLU A 76 -9.08 2.30 -7.51
C GLU A 76 -8.40 1.39 -6.47
N VAL A 77 -8.92 1.40 -5.25
CA VAL A 77 -8.48 0.48 -4.18
C VAL A 77 -9.72 -0.16 -3.58
N TRP A 78 -10.00 -1.37 -4.04
CA TRP A 78 -11.15 -2.14 -3.59
C TRP A 78 -10.79 -2.90 -2.32
N ILE A 79 -11.58 -2.69 -1.26
CA ILE A 79 -11.43 -3.42 0.00
C ILE A 79 -12.66 -4.27 0.21
N ARG A 80 -12.45 -5.55 0.54
CA ARG A 80 -13.52 -6.46 0.95
C ARG A 80 -13.62 -6.50 2.47
N ALA A 81 -14.64 -5.85 3.00
CA ALA A 81 -14.92 -5.80 4.43
C ALA A 81 -16.35 -6.30 4.72
N ARG A 82 -16.48 -7.27 5.64
CA ARG A 82 -17.80 -7.78 6.12
C ARG A 82 -18.76 -8.21 4.99
N GLY A 83 -18.24 -8.83 3.93
CA GLY A 83 -19.03 -9.30 2.79
C GLY A 83 -19.40 -8.22 1.76
N VAL A 84 -18.94 -6.97 1.95
CA VAL A 84 -19.13 -5.86 1.01
C VAL A 84 -17.79 -5.50 0.38
N SER A 85 -17.79 -5.17 -0.91
CA SER A 85 -16.63 -4.61 -1.61
C SER A 85 -16.86 -3.12 -1.84
N VAL A 86 -15.88 -2.29 -1.48
CA VAL A 86 -15.96 -0.83 -1.58
C VAL A 86 -14.68 -0.29 -2.21
N ASP A 87 -14.80 0.61 -3.18
CA ASP A 87 -13.67 1.43 -3.61
C ASP A 87 -13.37 2.48 -2.54
N PHE A 88 -12.29 2.25 -1.80
CA PHE A 88 -11.83 3.09 -0.71
C PHE A 88 -11.51 4.52 -1.14
N LEU A 89 -11.07 4.71 -2.38
CA LEU A 89 -10.69 6.03 -2.88
C LEU A 89 -11.91 6.90 -3.21
N GLN A 90 -13.04 6.28 -3.57
CA GLN A 90 -14.30 6.97 -3.84
C GLN A 90 -15.07 7.39 -2.59
N LEU A 91 -14.74 6.84 -1.41
CA LEU A 91 -15.34 7.26 -0.16
C LEU A 91 -14.93 8.70 0.17
N ARG A 92 -15.76 9.68 -0.20
CA ARG A 92 -15.52 11.09 0.10
C ARG A 92 -15.46 11.28 1.62
N LEU A 93 -14.32 11.74 2.12
CA LEU A 93 -14.29 12.40 3.43
C LEU A 93 -14.97 13.76 3.25
N PRO A 94 -15.98 14.11 4.05
CA PRO A 94 -16.61 15.41 3.93
C PRO A 94 -15.61 16.52 4.22
N THR A 95 -15.31 17.34 3.21
CA THR A 95 -14.68 18.64 3.38
C THR A 95 -15.76 19.63 3.82
N GLY A 96 -16.10 19.67 5.12
CA GLY A 96 -16.98 20.72 5.65
C GLY A 96 -17.94 20.36 6.78
N ALA A 97 -17.57 20.76 8.00
CA ALA A 97 -18.35 21.48 9.02
C ALA A 97 -19.71 21.01 9.58
N TRP A 98 -20.38 19.93 9.16
CA TRP A 98 -21.72 19.62 9.70
C TRP A 98 -21.92 18.14 10.05
N ARG A 99 -22.30 17.83 11.30
CA ARG A 99 -22.54 16.47 11.83
C ARG A 99 -23.78 16.42 12.74
N GLY A 100 -24.68 15.44 12.59
CA GLY A 100 -25.60 15.04 13.67
C GLY A 100 -26.89 14.27 13.30
N PRO A 101 -27.47 13.49 14.25
CA PRO A 101 -28.66 12.65 14.06
C PRO A 101 -30.01 13.40 13.95
N ALA A 102 -30.03 14.73 14.09
CA ALA A 102 -31.22 15.56 13.92
C ALA A 102 -31.83 15.48 12.50
N TYR A 103 -31.03 15.04 11.52
CA TYR A 103 -31.39 15.02 10.11
C TYR A 103 -32.38 13.92 9.71
N VAL A 104 -32.42 12.77 10.40
CA VAL A 104 -33.41 11.71 10.09
C VAL A 104 -34.82 12.18 10.43
N GLY A 105 -34.96 12.82 11.60
CA GLY A 105 -36.23 13.41 12.03
C GLY A 105 -36.66 14.56 11.11
N LEU A 106 -35.73 15.44 10.73
CA LEU A 106 -36.01 16.57 9.85
C LEU A 106 -36.34 16.12 8.41
N PHE A 107 -35.65 15.10 7.87
CA PHE A 107 -35.95 14.55 6.55
C PHE A 107 -37.34 13.91 6.49
N LEU A 108 -37.73 13.10 7.49
CA LEU A 108 -39.08 12.52 7.58
C LEU A 108 -40.17 13.60 7.74
N LEU A 109 -39.89 14.65 8.53
CA LEU A 109 -40.79 15.80 8.69
C LEU A 109 -40.93 16.63 7.40
N LEU A 110 -39.84 16.83 6.67
CA LEU A 110 -39.86 17.57 5.40
C LEU A 110 -40.53 16.77 4.27
N HIS A 111 -40.32 15.45 4.23
CA HIS A 111 -40.98 14.58 3.25
C HIS A 111 -42.50 14.51 3.47
N THR A 112 -42.93 14.45 4.73
CA THR A 112 -44.36 14.51 5.09
C THR A 112 -44.96 15.91 4.88
N ALA A 113 -44.19 16.97 5.10
CA ALA A 113 -44.62 18.34 4.81
C ALA A 113 -44.78 18.59 3.30
N ALA A 114 -43.86 18.10 2.46
CA ALA A 114 -43.94 18.21 1.00
C ALA A 114 -45.24 17.59 0.44
N ALA A 115 -45.65 16.44 0.98
CA ALA A 115 -46.88 15.77 0.58
C ALA A 115 -48.15 16.58 0.90
N ARG A 116 -48.16 17.37 1.98
CA ARG A 116 -49.28 18.24 2.36
C ARG A 116 -49.32 19.57 1.61
N VAL A 117 -48.19 20.06 1.11
CA VAL A 117 -48.12 21.33 0.36
C VAL A 117 -48.77 21.20 -1.03
N LEU A 118 -48.88 19.98 -1.58
CA LEU A 118 -49.58 19.71 -2.84
C LEU A 118 -51.12 19.90 -2.78
N GLU A 119 -51.69 20.08 -1.59
CA GLU A 119 -53.14 20.31 -1.40
C GLU A 119 -53.53 21.80 -1.51
N PHE A 120 -52.57 22.72 -1.65
CA PHE A 120 -52.82 24.17 -1.70
C PHE A 120 -52.63 24.75 -3.12
N PRO A 121 -53.61 25.50 -3.68
CA PRO A 121 -53.45 26.16 -4.97
C PRO A 121 -52.72 27.51 -4.85
N GLY A 122 -51.86 27.83 -5.84
CA GLY A 122 -51.27 29.17 -6.04
C GLY A 122 -49.74 29.27 -5.86
N GLU A 123 -49.18 30.46 -6.12
CA GLU A 123 -47.74 30.76 -6.07
C GLU A 123 -47.08 30.49 -4.71
N LEU A 124 -47.85 30.51 -3.62
CA LEU A 124 -47.37 30.22 -2.27
C LEU A 124 -46.93 28.75 -2.12
N ALA A 125 -47.62 27.82 -2.79
CA ALA A 125 -47.28 26.40 -2.75
C ALA A 125 -45.93 26.11 -3.42
N VAL A 126 -45.62 26.80 -4.53
CA VAL A 126 -44.37 26.63 -5.29
C VAL A 126 -43.14 27.04 -4.45
N ASN A 127 -43.22 28.19 -3.76
CA ASN A 127 -42.12 28.68 -2.92
C ASN A 127 -41.87 27.79 -1.70
N VAL A 128 -42.94 27.31 -1.05
CA VAL A 128 -42.82 26.41 0.11
C VAL A 128 -42.28 25.04 -0.33
N LEU A 129 -42.75 24.49 -1.46
CA LEU A 129 -42.24 23.23 -2.00
C LEU A 129 -40.75 23.34 -2.37
N GLY A 130 -40.32 24.47 -2.96
CA GLY A 130 -38.92 24.73 -3.27
C GLY A 130 -38.02 24.77 -2.04
N GLY A 131 -38.48 25.42 -0.95
CA GLY A 131 -37.75 25.44 0.32
C GLY A 131 -37.66 24.06 0.99
N VAL A 132 -38.74 23.27 0.93
CA VAL A 132 -38.79 21.91 1.49
C VAL A 132 -37.89 20.95 0.70
N LEU A 133 -37.89 21.03 -0.65
CA LEU A 133 -37.02 20.23 -1.50
C LEU A 133 -35.54 20.59 -1.32
N LEU A 134 -35.22 21.88 -1.18
CA LEU A 134 -33.85 22.32 -0.91
C LEU A 134 -33.35 21.80 0.45
N LEU A 135 -34.19 21.85 1.48
CA LEU A 135 -33.86 21.29 2.79
C LEU A 135 -33.76 19.77 2.77
N ALA A 136 -34.65 19.06 2.06
CA ALA A 136 -34.56 17.61 1.91
C ALA A 136 -33.27 17.20 1.16
N TRP A 137 -32.89 17.96 0.14
CA TRP A 137 -31.66 17.77 -0.62
C TRP A 137 -30.41 18.02 0.24
N THR A 138 -30.38 19.07 1.07
CA THR A 138 -29.25 19.29 1.99
C THR A 138 -29.17 18.22 3.07
N CYS A 139 -30.31 17.74 3.58
CA CYS A 139 -30.39 16.62 4.52
C CYS A 139 -29.83 15.32 3.92
N ALA A 140 -30.22 14.98 2.69
CA ALA A 140 -29.74 13.79 1.99
C ALA A 140 -28.22 13.84 1.77
N ASN A 141 -27.68 14.97 1.31
CA ASN A 141 -26.24 15.17 1.16
C ASN A 141 -25.48 15.06 2.48
N ALA A 142 -26.03 15.59 3.58
CA ALA A 142 -25.43 15.49 4.90
C ALA A 142 -25.45 14.04 5.45
N TRP A 143 -26.51 13.28 5.20
CA TRP A 143 -26.61 11.87 5.55
C TRP A 143 -25.57 11.03 4.78
N GLU A 144 -25.52 11.15 3.45
CA GLU A 144 -24.53 10.46 2.61
C GLU A 144 -23.10 10.77 3.03
N ALA A 145 -22.80 12.03 3.35
CA ALA A 145 -21.50 12.45 3.87
C ALA A 145 -21.15 11.80 5.23
N SER A 146 -22.14 11.63 6.11
CA SER A 146 -21.93 11.02 7.43
C SER A 146 -21.74 9.50 7.36
N ASP A 147 -22.49 8.82 6.50
CA ASP A 147 -22.35 7.39 6.23
C ASP A 147 -20.99 7.09 5.56
N ALA A 148 -20.59 7.91 4.57
CA ALA A 148 -19.27 7.81 3.94
C ALA A 148 -18.14 8.00 4.96
N ALA A 149 -18.22 9.00 5.84
CA ALA A 149 -17.22 9.23 6.88
C ALA A 149 -17.13 8.06 7.88
N GLN A 150 -18.25 7.45 8.25
CA GLN A 150 -18.31 6.31 9.16
C GLN A 150 -17.73 5.05 8.50
N ARG A 151 -18.04 4.81 7.21
CA ARG A 151 -17.45 3.72 6.43
C ARG A 151 -15.93 3.89 6.27
N THR A 152 -15.45 5.09 5.92
CA THR A 152 -14.01 5.36 5.81
C THR A 152 -13.28 5.15 7.12
N ARG A 153 -13.87 5.59 8.25
CA ARG A 153 -13.29 5.36 9.58
C ARG A 153 -13.19 3.86 9.90
N SER A 154 -14.25 3.11 9.66
CA SER A 154 -14.27 1.66 9.88
C SER A 154 -13.25 0.91 8.99
N LEU A 155 -12.98 1.39 7.79
CA LEU A 155 -11.98 0.80 6.90
C LEU A 155 -10.55 1.16 7.33
N ARG A 156 -10.33 2.39 7.80
CA ARG A 156 -9.03 2.79 8.38
C ARG A 156 -8.67 1.98 9.62
N GLU A 157 -9.64 1.63 10.46
CA GLU A 157 -9.40 0.72 11.60
C GLU A 157 -8.91 -0.66 11.14
N GLN A 158 -9.30 -1.11 9.94
CA GLN A 158 -8.89 -2.41 9.37
C GLN A 158 -7.55 -2.36 8.63
N MET A 159 -7.02 -1.17 8.33
CA MET A 159 -5.80 -0.95 7.56
C MET A 159 -4.83 -0.08 8.35
N GLN A 160 -3.71 -0.65 8.78
CA GLN A 160 -2.71 0.07 9.58
C GLN A 160 -1.36 0.08 8.88
N ILE A 161 -0.48 1.00 9.30
CA ILE A 161 0.86 1.14 8.71
C ILE A 161 1.90 1.22 9.81
N VAL A 162 3.00 0.50 9.57
CA VAL A 162 4.24 0.59 10.31
C VAL A 162 5.22 1.36 9.43
N PHE A 163 5.59 2.56 9.89
CA PHE A 163 6.46 3.48 9.15
C PHE A 163 7.94 3.11 9.28
N GLN A 164 8.71 3.52 8.27
CA GLN A 164 10.16 3.36 8.17
C GLN A 164 10.92 3.94 9.37
N ASP A 165 10.60 5.18 9.77
CA ASP A 165 11.23 5.83 10.91
C ASP A 165 10.35 5.71 12.18
N HIS A 166 10.84 4.97 13.16
CA HIS A 166 10.16 4.77 14.44
C HIS A 166 10.13 6.06 15.27
N SER A 167 11.07 6.99 15.04
CA SER A 167 11.15 8.26 15.76
C SER A 167 10.15 9.30 15.24
N GLU A 168 9.81 9.26 13.95
CA GLU A 168 8.78 10.13 13.37
C GLU A 168 7.37 9.67 13.72
N SER A 169 7.17 8.35 13.92
CA SER A 169 5.86 7.78 14.22
C SER A 169 5.51 7.81 15.71
N LEU A 170 6.49 7.82 16.62
CA LEU A 170 6.28 7.83 18.07
C LEU A 170 6.51 9.23 18.64
N ASN A 171 5.50 9.81 19.30
CA ASN A 171 5.66 11.12 19.93
C ASN A 171 6.60 11.01 21.15
N PRO A 172 7.79 11.66 21.16
CA PRO A 172 8.77 11.50 22.22
C PRO A 172 8.33 12.09 23.56
N ARG A 173 7.27 12.89 23.58
CA ARG A 173 6.69 13.52 24.79
C ARG A 173 5.60 12.69 25.44
N MET A 174 5.23 11.56 24.85
CA MET A 174 4.21 10.65 25.37
C MET A 174 4.89 9.37 25.88
N SER A 175 4.37 8.83 26.97
CA SER A 175 4.73 7.48 27.43
C SER A 175 4.24 6.42 26.44
N ILE A 176 4.82 5.23 26.49
CA ILE A 176 4.41 4.11 25.62
C ILE A 176 2.94 3.75 25.86
N GLY A 177 2.48 3.80 27.11
CA GLY A 177 1.07 3.55 27.43
C GLY A 177 0.13 4.58 26.80
N GLU A 178 0.51 5.87 26.78
CA GLU A 178 -0.26 6.90 26.09
C GLU A 178 -0.26 6.72 24.57
N ILE A 179 0.88 6.33 23.99
CA ILE A 179 1.03 6.11 22.54
C ILE A 179 0.16 4.93 22.09
N LEU A 180 0.23 3.80 22.80
CA LEU A 180 -0.55 2.61 22.48
C LEU A 180 -2.03 2.79 22.82
N GLY A 181 -2.34 3.57 23.87
CA GLY A 181 -3.70 3.86 24.29
C GLY A 181 -4.43 4.90 23.43
N GLU A 182 -3.71 5.77 22.73
CA GLU A 182 -4.32 6.82 21.90
C GLU A 182 -5.27 6.26 20.82
N PRO A 183 -4.86 5.31 19.95
CA PRO A 183 -5.77 4.72 18.96
C PRO A 183 -7.03 4.14 19.60
N LEU A 184 -6.90 3.44 20.73
CA LEU A 184 -8.01 2.82 21.46
C LEU A 184 -9.03 3.86 21.94
N ARG A 185 -8.56 4.97 22.51
CA ARG A 185 -9.44 6.06 22.97
C ARG A 185 -10.09 6.82 21.81
N VAL A 186 -9.34 7.10 20.76
CA VAL A 186 -9.79 7.94 19.65
C VAL A 186 -10.76 7.18 18.73
N HIS A 187 -10.42 5.94 18.39
CA HIS A 187 -11.15 5.13 17.41
C HIS A 187 -12.22 4.26 18.06
N LEU A 188 -11.87 3.51 19.10
CA LEU A 188 -12.77 2.56 19.77
C LEU A 188 -13.55 3.20 20.93
N LYS A 189 -13.10 4.36 21.45
CA LYS A 189 -13.70 5.07 22.59
C LYS A 189 -13.81 4.21 23.85
N LEU A 190 -12.81 3.35 24.07
CA LEU A 190 -12.78 2.47 25.24
C LEU A 190 -12.64 3.27 26.54
N PRO A 191 -13.26 2.81 27.64
CA PRO A 191 -13.02 3.34 28.98
C PRO A 191 -11.54 3.22 29.40
N PRO A 192 -11.03 4.10 30.28
CA PRO A 192 -9.62 4.09 30.69
C PRO A 192 -9.10 2.74 31.18
N VAL A 193 -9.91 2.00 31.97
CA VAL A 193 -9.53 0.69 32.50
C VAL A 193 -9.32 -0.34 31.38
N GLU A 194 -10.20 -0.35 30.38
CA GLU A 194 -10.08 -1.25 29.22
C GLU A 194 -8.91 -0.86 28.32
N VAL A 195 -8.63 0.45 28.19
CA VAL A 195 -7.44 0.94 27.48
C VAL A 195 -6.17 0.44 28.14
N GLU A 196 -6.06 0.55 29.46
CA GLU A 196 -4.89 0.05 30.19
C GLU A 196 -4.69 -1.45 30.01
N GLN A 197 -5.76 -2.25 30.15
CA GLN A 197 -5.69 -3.70 29.91
C GLN A 197 -5.21 -4.02 28.51
N ARG A 198 -5.77 -3.35 27.49
CA ARG A 198 -5.40 -3.58 26.11
C ARG A 198 -3.96 -3.18 25.80
N VAL A 199 -3.46 -2.11 26.42
CA VAL A 199 -2.04 -1.71 26.31
C VAL A 199 -1.10 -2.81 26.83
N VAL A 200 -1.43 -3.44 27.96
CA VAL A 200 -0.63 -4.54 28.52
C VAL A 200 -0.62 -5.74 27.57
N GLU A 201 -1.77 -6.10 27.00
CA GLU A 201 -1.85 -7.16 26.00
C GLU A 201 -1.01 -6.87 24.75
N LEU A 202 -1.08 -5.64 24.23
CA LEU A 202 -0.29 -5.23 23.06
C LEU A 202 1.22 -5.28 23.32
N LEU A 203 1.66 -4.88 24.51
CA LEU A 203 3.07 -5.00 24.91
C LEU A 203 3.51 -6.46 24.97
N ALA A 204 2.68 -7.33 25.57
CA ALA A 204 2.96 -8.76 25.64
C ALA A 204 3.04 -9.41 24.25
N GLN A 205 2.13 -9.06 23.32
CA GLN A 205 2.13 -9.56 21.94
C GLN A 205 3.43 -9.25 21.19
N VAL A 206 4.08 -8.12 21.48
CA VAL A 206 5.35 -7.76 20.84
C VAL A 206 6.58 -8.11 21.70
N GLY A 207 6.40 -8.87 22.77
CA GLY A 207 7.47 -9.35 23.65
C GLY A 207 8.11 -8.25 24.49
N LEU A 208 7.34 -7.23 24.89
CA LEU A 208 7.77 -6.17 25.80
C LEU A 208 7.13 -6.35 27.19
N PRO A 209 7.85 -6.04 28.27
CA PRO A 209 7.33 -6.17 29.63
C PRO A 209 6.26 -5.10 29.93
N GLU A 210 5.38 -5.38 30.89
CA GLU A 210 4.28 -4.48 31.26
C GLU A 210 4.76 -3.09 31.71
N ASP A 211 5.87 -3.04 32.45
CA ASP A 211 6.46 -1.81 32.96
C ASP A 211 6.94 -0.85 31.85
N ALA A 212 7.09 -1.35 30.61
CA ALA A 212 7.36 -0.54 29.44
C ALA A 212 6.32 0.57 29.22
N ARG A 213 5.07 0.37 29.68
CA ARG A 213 3.98 1.36 29.53
C ARG A 213 4.29 2.72 30.15
N ALA A 214 5.09 2.76 31.21
CA ALA A 214 5.41 3.99 31.94
C ALA A 214 6.62 4.73 31.37
N ARG A 215 7.36 4.10 30.46
CA ARG A 215 8.60 4.62 29.86
C ARG A 215 8.30 5.44 28.60
N PHE A 216 9.30 6.16 28.12
CA PHE A 216 9.26 7.01 26.94
C PHE A 216 10.07 6.41 25.78
N PRO A 217 9.77 6.77 24.51
CA PRO A 217 10.42 6.17 23.33
C PRO A 217 11.96 6.22 23.32
N HIS A 218 12.57 7.26 23.88
CA HIS A 218 14.02 7.42 23.91
C HIS A 218 14.72 6.41 24.84
N GLU A 219 13.99 5.76 25.74
CA GLU A 219 14.51 4.76 26.67
C GLU A 219 14.60 3.36 26.06
N PHE A 220 14.22 3.18 24.79
CA PHE A 220 14.19 1.89 24.10
C PHE A 220 15.23 1.82 22.96
N SER A 221 15.73 0.62 22.68
CA SER A 221 16.56 0.35 21.49
C SER A 221 15.76 0.51 20.18
N GLY A 222 16.45 0.59 19.04
CA GLY A 222 15.79 0.67 17.72
C GLY A 222 14.79 -0.47 17.49
N GLY A 223 15.19 -1.71 17.76
CA GLY A 223 14.30 -2.88 17.63
C GLY A 223 13.11 -2.87 18.59
N GLN A 224 13.29 -2.40 19.83
CA GLN A 224 12.19 -2.24 20.78
C GLN A 224 11.22 -1.12 20.34
N ARG A 225 11.72 0.00 19.80
CA ARG A 225 10.88 1.04 19.21
C ARG A 225 10.09 0.52 18.01
N GLN A 226 10.69 -0.33 17.17
CA GLN A 226 9.98 -1.00 16.08
C GLN A 226 8.88 -1.93 16.60
N ARG A 227 9.12 -2.72 17.66
CA ARG A 227 8.09 -3.52 18.34
C ARG A 227 6.94 -2.66 18.86
N ILE A 228 7.24 -1.51 19.46
CA ILE A 228 6.21 -0.53 19.89
C ILE A 228 5.41 0.00 18.69
N GLY A 229 6.08 0.31 17.57
CA GLY A 229 5.42 0.72 16.34
C GLY A 229 4.47 -0.35 15.79
N ILE A 230 4.87 -1.62 15.85
CA ILE A 230 4.02 -2.77 15.48
C ILE A 230 2.83 -2.86 16.44
N ALA A 231 3.05 -2.83 17.76
CA ALA A 231 1.99 -2.87 18.76
C ALA A 231 0.95 -1.75 18.55
N ARG A 232 1.40 -0.54 18.20
CA ARG A 232 0.51 0.59 17.89
C ARG A 232 -0.34 0.30 16.65
N ALA A 233 0.24 -0.27 15.60
CA ALA A 233 -0.50 -0.66 14.40
C ALA A 233 -1.51 -1.78 14.70
N LEU A 234 -1.21 -2.69 15.64
CA LEU A 234 -2.11 -3.77 16.04
C LEU A 234 -3.24 -3.33 16.97
N ALA A 235 -3.16 -2.13 17.56
CA ALA A 235 -4.10 -1.66 18.59
C ALA A 235 -5.57 -1.69 18.14
N LEU A 236 -5.84 -1.49 16.84
CA LEU A 236 -7.19 -1.48 16.28
C LEU A 236 -7.62 -2.83 15.68
N GLU A 237 -6.85 -3.89 15.93
CA GLU A 237 -7.08 -5.25 15.41
C GLU A 237 -7.26 -5.24 13.88
N PRO A 238 -6.26 -4.73 13.14
CA PRO A 238 -6.36 -4.61 11.70
C PRO A 238 -6.49 -6.00 11.04
N ARG A 239 -7.01 -6.03 9.82
CA ARG A 239 -6.93 -7.22 8.95
C ARG A 239 -5.73 -7.17 8.03
N TRP A 240 -5.22 -5.96 7.79
CA TRP A 240 -4.09 -5.74 6.90
C TRP A 240 -3.16 -4.66 7.43
N VAL A 241 -1.86 -4.91 7.34
CA VAL A 241 -0.82 -3.97 7.77
C VAL A 241 0.18 -3.74 6.64
N VAL A 242 0.49 -2.46 6.41
CA VAL A 242 1.62 -2.06 5.55
C VAL A 242 2.87 -1.97 6.41
N CYS A 243 3.94 -2.65 6.00
CA CYS A 243 5.26 -2.47 6.57
C CYS A 243 6.12 -1.69 5.57
N ASP A 244 6.25 -0.38 5.76
CA ASP A 244 7.01 0.51 4.86
C ASP A 244 8.47 0.59 5.30
N GLU A 245 9.34 -0.24 4.72
CA GLU A 245 10.78 -0.32 5.06
C GLU A 245 11.07 -0.45 6.57
N ALA A 246 10.17 -1.14 7.28
CA ALA A 246 10.15 -1.26 8.75
C ALA A 246 11.42 -1.88 9.36
N LEU A 247 12.27 -2.52 8.55
CA LEU A 247 13.48 -3.20 9.02
C LEU A 247 14.78 -2.51 8.59
N SER A 248 14.70 -1.48 7.75
CA SER A 248 15.86 -0.90 7.06
C SER A 248 16.92 -0.28 7.99
N ALA A 249 16.51 0.23 9.16
CA ALA A 249 17.39 0.90 10.13
C ALA A 249 17.88 -0.02 11.26
N LEU A 250 17.67 -1.33 11.16
CA LEU A 250 17.96 -2.29 12.23
C LEU A 250 19.13 -3.21 11.87
N ASP A 251 19.89 -3.62 12.89
CA ASP A 251 20.94 -4.64 12.75
C ASP A 251 20.34 -6.00 12.31
N VAL A 252 21.11 -6.80 11.56
CA VAL A 252 20.66 -8.08 10.96
C VAL A 252 20.04 -9.03 12.00
N SER A 253 20.62 -9.12 13.21
CA SER A 253 20.08 -9.98 14.27
C SER A 253 18.71 -9.50 14.78
N VAL A 254 18.50 -8.18 14.84
CA VAL A 254 17.23 -7.58 15.24
C VAL A 254 16.20 -7.71 14.12
N GLN A 255 16.61 -7.52 12.85
CA GLN A 255 15.73 -7.76 11.70
C GLN A 255 15.14 -9.18 11.73
N ALA A 256 15.97 -10.21 11.97
CA ALA A 256 15.50 -11.59 12.08
C ALA A 256 14.47 -11.78 13.22
N GLN A 257 14.69 -11.14 14.39
CA GLN A 257 13.73 -11.19 15.49
C GLN A 257 12.39 -10.53 15.15
N ILE A 258 12.41 -9.39 14.44
CA ILE A 258 11.18 -8.72 14.03
C ILE A 258 10.47 -9.49 12.91
N LEU A 259 11.20 -10.11 11.97
CA LEU A 259 10.62 -10.99 10.96
C LEU A 259 9.88 -12.17 11.59
N ASN A 260 10.51 -12.83 12.57
CA ASN A 260 9.85 -13.91 13.31
C ASN A 260 8.59 -13.41 14.02
N LEU A 261 8.66 -12.24 14.68
CA LEU A 261 7.49 -11.62 15.30
C LEU A 261 6.36 -11.36 14.28
N LEU A 262 6.66 -10.79 13.11
CA LEU A 262 5.67 -10.55 12.07
C LEU A 262 5.07 -11.86 11.55
N ALA A 263 5.88 -12.89 11.31
CA ALA A 263 5.41 -14.19 10.89
C ALA A 263 4.53 -14.88 11.95
N ASP A 264 4.84 -14.71 13.23
CA ASP A 264 4.02 -15.22 14.34
C ASP A 264 2.67 -14.50 14.38
N LEU A 265 2.68 -13.17 14.32
CA LEU A 265 1.48 -12.33 14.28
C LEU A 265 0.60 -12.64 13.06
N GLN A 266 1.19 -12.88 11.89
CA GLN A 266 0.48 -13.30 10.69
C GLN A 266 -0.32 -14.58 10.94
N ARG A 267 0.34 -15.60 11.51
CA ARG A 267 -0.27 -16.92 11.75
C ARG A 267 -1.36 -16.84 12.81
N GLU A 268 -1.11 -16.10 13.89
CA GLU A 268 -2.03 -16.00 15.02
C GLU A 268 -3.27 -15.15 14.70
N LEU A 269 -3.08 -14.04 13.99
CA LEU A 269 -4.13 -13.05 13.73
C LEU A 269 -4.71 -13.13 12.31
N SER A 270 -4.17 -14.03 11.46
CA SER A 270 -4.50 -14.12 10.03
C SER A 270 -4.34 -12.77 9.31
N LEU A 271 -3.31 -12.00 9.69
CA LEU A 271 -3.01 -10.70 9.11
C LEU A 271 -2.55 -10.86 7.67
N ALA A 272 -3.03 -9.99 6.80
CA ALA A 272 -2.41 -9.81 5.50
C ALA A 272 -1.36 -8.69 5.60
N TYR A 273 -0.25 -8.84 4.88
CA TYR A 273 0.82 -7.85 4.86
C TYR A 273 1.07 -7.32 3.44
N LEU A 274 1.25 -6.00 3.33
CA LEU A 274 2.02 -5.42 2.24
C LEU A 274 3.37 -5.00 2.79
N PHE A 275 4.40 -5.78 2.47
CA PHE A 275 5.73 -5.62 3.01
C PHE A 275 6.64 -4.96 1.97
N ILE A 276 7.02 -3.71 2.23
CA ILE A 276 7.91 -2.93 1.35
C ILE A 276 9.34 -3.07 1.85
N SER A 277 10.24 -3.50 0.97
CA SER A 277 11.66 -3.59 1.25
C SER A 277 12.48 -3.38 -0.01
N HIS A 278 13.72 -2.90 0.15
CA HIS A 278 14.73 -2.97 -0.89
C HIS A 278 15.69 -4.16 -0.69
N ASP A 279 15.64 -4.82 0.47
CA ASP A 279 16.44 -6.00 0.79
C ASP A 279 15.66 -7.28 0.44
N LEU A 280 16.12 -7.98 -0.59
CA LEU A 280 15.54 -9.23 -1.04
C LEU A 280 15.90 -10.44 -0.15
N ALA A 281 16.96 -10.37 0.67
CA ALA A 281 17.27 -11.41 1.64
C ALA A 281 16.19 -11.47 2.72
N VAL A 282 15.79 -10.31 3.24
CA VAL A 282 14.66 -10.17 4.17
C VAL A 282 13.35 -10.67 3.55
N VAL A 283 13.08 -10.27 2.30
CA VAL A 283 11.85 -10.64 1.57
C VAL A 283 11.72 -12.15 1.42
N ARG A 284 12.83 -12.87 1.18
CA ARG A 284 12.83 -14.33 1.03
C ARG A 284 12.22 -15.07 2.23
N HIS A 285 12.30 -14.51 3.43
CA HIS A 285 11.84 -15.17 4.65
C HIS A 285 10.36 -14.96 4.96
N ILE A 286 9.69 -13.97 4.34
CA ILE A 286 8.32 -13.56 4.71
C ILE A 286 7.35 -13.53 3.52
N ALA A 287 7.84 -13.43 2.29
CA ALA A 287 6.99 -13.24 1.11
C ALA A 287 6.27 -14.52 0.67
N ASP A 288 4.96 -14.41 0.43
CA ASP A 288 4.21 -15.38 -0.37
C ASP A 288 4.26 -15.00 -1.86
N ARG A 289 4.07 -13.69 -2.14
CA ARG A 289 4.13 -13.09 -3.48
C ARG A 289 5.07 -11.90 -3.49
N ILE A 290 5.68 -11.63 -4.64
CA ILE A 290 6.61 -10.52 -4.84
C ILE A 290 6.17 -9.74 -6.08
N HIS A 291 6.11 -8.42 -5.95
CA HIS A 291 6.01 -7.47 -7.06
C HIS A 291 7.27 -6.62 -7.09
N VAL A 292 7.98 -6.67 -8.21
CA VAL A 292 9.21 -5.91 -8.46
C VAL A 292 8.84 -4.61 -9.15
N MET A 293 9.17 -3.49 -8.52
CA MET A 293 8.93 -2.14 -9.03
C MET A 293 10.18 -1.49 -9.60
N TYR A 294 10.02 -0.86 -10.76
CA TYR A 294 11.02 0.02 -11.35
C TYR A 294 10.35 1.27 -11.93
N LEU A 295 10.81 2.46 -11.50
CA LEU A 295 10.31 3.78 -11.93
C LEU A 295 8.78 3.85 -12.05
N GLY A 296 8.10 3.57 -10.93
CA GLY A 296 6.66 3.74 -10.78
C GLY A 296 5.80 2.62 -11.35
N ARG A 297 6.39 1.54 -11.87
CA ARG A 297 5.65 0.43 -12.50
C ARG A 297 6.10 -0.93 -11.96
N ILE A 298 5.19 -1.89 -11.91
CA ILE A 298 5.51 -3.30 -11.66
C ILE A 298 6.07 -3.88 -12.96
N VAL A 299 7.33 -4.33 -12.92
CA VAL A 299 8.01 -4.93 -14.07
C VAL A 299 7.97 -6.45 -14.05
N GLU A 300 7.78 -7.04 -12.87
CA GLU A 300 7.66 -8.48 -12.70
C GLU A 300 6.90 -8.80 -11.42
N GLU A 301 6.07 -9.84 -11.44
CA GLU A 301 5.30 -10.29 -10.29
C GLU A 301 5.08 -11.80 -10.28
N GLY A 302 5.11 -12.42 -9.11
CA GLY A 302 4.98 -13.87 -9.00
C GLY A 302 4.86 -14.38 -7.57
N LEU A 303 4.74 -15.70 -7.42
CA LEU A 303 5.05 -16.34 -6.13
C LEU A 303 6.51 -16.10 -5.80
N ALA A 304 6.85 -16.04 -4.51
CA ALA A 304 8.23 -15.80 -4.09
C ALA A 304 9.19 -16.83 -4.71
N ALA A 305 8.82 -18.12 -4.72
CA ALA A 305 9.61 -19.18 -5.35
C ALA A 305 9.88 -18.93 -6.84
N ASP A 306 8.85 -18.57 -7.62
CA ASP A 306 8.98 -18.27 -9.05
C ASP A 306 9.97 -17.13 -9.31
N ILE A 307 9.88 -16.05 -8.52
CA ILE A 307 10.76 -14.89 -8.65
C ILE A 307 12.20 -15.25 -8.26
N PHE A 308 12.43 -15.93 -7.13
CA PHE A 308 13.78 -16.26 -6.68
C PHE A 308 14.48 -17.30 -7.56
N GLU A 309 13.75 -18.24 -8.16
CA GLU A 309 14.32 -19.32 -8.96
C GLU A 309 14.38 -18.97 -10.45
N ARG A 310 13.40 -18.23 -10.97
CA ARG A 310 13.17 -18.05 -12.42
C ARG A 310 12.85 -16.61 -12.80
N ALA A 311 13.46 -15.62 -12.14
CA ALA A 311 13.33 -14.22 -12.52
C ALA A 311 13.53 -14.01 -14.02
N ALA A 312 12.54 -13.39 -14.66
CA ALA A 312 12.46 -13.25 -16.10
C ALA A 312 12.87 -11.85 -16.59
N HIS A 313 12.56 -10.80 -15.82
CA HIS A 313 12.93 -9.44 -16.20
C HIS A 313 14.41 -9.18 -15.86
N PRO A 314 15.22 -8.63 -16.79
CA PRO A 314 16.65 -8.38 -16.56
C PRO A 314 16.96 -7.56 -15.29
N TYR A 315 16.11 -6.59 -14.96
CA TYR A 315 16.18 -5.85 -13.70
C TYR A 315 16.08 -6.74 -12.46
N THR A 316 15.10 -7.66 -12.43
CA THR A 316 14.89 -8.58 -11.30
C THR A 316 16.07 -9.53 -11.14
N GLN A 317 16.59 -10.03 -12.27
CA GLN A 317 17.81 -10.85 -12.28
C GLN A 317 18.99 -10.10 -11.67
N ALA A 318 19.19 -8.84 -12.07
CA ALA A 318 20.25 -7.98 -11.52
C ALA A 318 20.10 -7.74 -10.02
N LEU A 319 18.87 -7.49 -9.53
CA LEU A 319 18.57 -7.34 -8.10
C LEU A 319 18.90 -8.62 -7.31
N LEU A 320 18.53 -9.79 -7.82
CA LEU A 320 18.78 -11.07 -7.16
C LEU A 320 20.26 -11.42 -7.11
N GLN A 321 21.02 -11.08 -8.15
CA GLN A 321 22.47 -11.30 -8.19
C GLN A 321 23.22 -10.44 -7.17
N ALA A 322 22.68 -9.28 -6.80
CA ALA A 322 23.26 -8.41 -5.78
C ALA A 322 23.06 -8.93 -4.34
N ILE A 323 22.25 -9.97 -4.12
CA ILE A 323 22.04 -10.55 -2.80
C ILE A 323 23.29 -11.34 -2.39
N PRO A 324 23.91 -11.04 -1.23
CA PRO A 324 25.03 -11.82 -0.73
C PRO A 324 24.62 -13.28 -0.51
N THR A 325 25.27 -14.22 -1.19
CA THR A 325 25.16 -15.65 -0.84
C THR A 325 26.03 -15.92 0.37
N THR A 326 25.40 -16.18 1.52
CA THR A 326 26.09 -16.73 2.69
C THR A 326 26.51 -18.17 2.39
N VAL A 327 27.78 -18.36 2.04
CA VAL A 327 28.40 -19.69 2.01
C VAL A 327 28.63 -20.08 3.47
N LEU A 328 27.97 -21.14 3.94
CA LEU A 328 28.23 -21.70 5.26
C LEU A 328 29.63 -22.31 5.28
N PRO A 329 30.52 -21.92 6.22
CA PRO A 329 31.82 -22.55 6.36
C PRO A 329 31.64 -23.94 6.99
N GLY A 330 31.68 -25.00 6.18
CA GLY A 330 31.62 -26.37 6.71
C GLY A 330 31.29 -27.47 5.72
N GLU A 331 30.74 -27.16 4.55
CA GLU A 331 30.49 -28.17 3.51
C GLU A 331 31.61 -28.08 2.47
N GLY A 332 32.52 -29.05 2.55
CA GLY A 332 33.70 -29.17 1.69
C GLY A 332 33.37 -29.54 0.26
N GLU A 333 32.59 -28.70 -0.42
CA GLU A 333 32.42 -28.77 -1.86
C GLU A 333 33.23 -27.68 -2.52
N SER A 334 34.06 -28.11 -3.47
CA SER A 334 34.87 -27.27 -4.33
C SER A 334 33.99 -26.18 -4.92
N VAL A 335 34.25 -24.93 -4.55
CA VAL A 335 33.66 -23.76 -5.20
C VAL A 335 34.19 -23.77 -6.63
N VAL A 336 33.47 -24.44 -7.52
CA VAL A 336 33.46 -24.06 -8.92
C VAL A 336 32.83 -22.69 -8.89
N GLU A 337 33.65 -21.65 -8.98
CA GLU A 337 33.23 -20.31 -9.35
C GLU A 337 32.62 -20.44 -10.75
N THR A 338 31.36 -20.90 -10.83
CA THR A 338 30.58 -20.74 -12.04
C THR A 338 30.51 -19.24 -12.25
N GLU A 339 31.15 -18.79 -13.33
CA GLU A 339 31.06 -17.45 -13.91
C GLU A 339 29.59 -17.03 -13.94
N LYS A 340 29.09 -16.46 -12.84
CA LYS A 340 27.78 -15.81 -12.83
C LYS A 340 27.96 -14.62 -13.74
N ALA A 341 27.44 -14.70 -14.96
CA ALA A 341 27.40 -13.60 -15.90
C ALA A 341 26.99 -12.33 -15.13
N GLU A 342 27.92 -11.37 -15.05
CA GLU A 342 27.80 -10.15 -14.25
C GLU A 342 26.66 -9.28 -14.81
N VAL A 343 25.41 -9.55 -14.44
CA VAL A 343 24.33 -8.59 -14.59
C VAL A 343 24.40 -7.66 -13.37
N SER A 344 25.49 -6.89 -13.31
CA SER A 344 25.63 -5.81 -12.34
C SER A 344 24.65 -4.69 -12.67
N LEU A 345 24.02 -4.11 -11.66
CA LEU A 345 23.19 -2.91 -11.80
C LEU A 345 24.08 -1.72 -12.19
N GLY A 346 24.43 -1.63 -13.47
CA GLY A 346 25.21 -0.52 -14.03
C GLY A 346 24.40 0.77 -14.16
N GLY A 347 25.07 1.91 -14.02
CA GLY A 347 24.51 3.24 -14.26
C GLY A 347 23.59 3.79 -13.16
N GLU A 348 23.33 5.10 -13.20
CA GLU A 348 22.42 5.78 -12.28
C GLU A 348 20.95 5.50 -12.64
N VAL A 349 20.07 5.48 -11.64
CA VAL A 349 18.62 5.37 -11.84
C VAL A 349 18.13 6.65 -12.55
N PRO A 350 17.45 6.55 -13.70
CA PRO A 350 16.90 7.72 -14.39
C PRO A 350 15.91 8.48 -13.51
N SER A 351 15.77 9.79 -13.76
CA SER A 351 14.83 10.62 -13.02
C SER A 351 13.38 10.23 -13.31
N ALA A 352 12.56 10.08 -12.27
CA ALA A 352 11.12 9.87 -12.41
C ALA A 352 10.35 11.11 -12.92
N LEU A 353 11.01 12.28 -13.01
CA LEU A 353 10.45 13.49 -13.66
C LEU A 353 10.47 13.37 -15.19
N ASP A 354 11.47 12.68 -15.73
CA ASP A 354 11.65 12.48 -17.18
C ASP A 354 12.03 11.02 -17.43
N PRO A 355 11.08 10.08 -17.21
CA PRO A 355 11.37 8.67 -17.37
C PRO A 355 11.65 8.35 -18.85
N PRO A 356 12.55 7.40 -19.15
CA PRO A 356 12.84 6.98 -20.52
C PRO A 356 11.56 6.57 -21.27
N SER A 357 11.46 6.92 -22.56
CA SER A 357 10.36 6.43 -23.39
C SER A 357 10.42 4.90 -23.55
N GLY A 358 9.29 4.29 -23.82
CA GLY A 358 9.19 2.83 -23.92
C GLY A 358 9.52 2.15 -22.59
N CYS A 359 10.37 1.13 -22.58
CA CYS A 359 10.81 0.46 -21.36
C CYS A 359 11.69 1.38 -20.51
N HIS A 360 11.23 1.69 -19.29
CA HIS A 360 11.97 2.57 -18.37
C HIS A 360 13.36 2.01 -18.01
N TYR A 361 13.54 0.69 -17.99
CA TYR A 361 14.81 0.05 -17.66
C TYR A 361 15.80 -0.01 -18.84
N ARG A 362 15.39 0.37 -20.07
CA ARG A 362 16.24 0.30 -21.27
C ARG A 362 17.65 0.89 -21.10
N PRO A 363 17.88 2.02 -20.39
CA PRO A 363 19.22 2.63 -20.36
C PRO A 363 20.23 1.82 -19.55
N ARG A 364 19.75 0.87 -18.72
CA ARG A 364 20.56 0.01 -17.84
C ARG A 364 20.45 -1.46 -18.21
N CYS A 365 19.63 -1.80 -19.20
CA CYS A 365 19.37 -3.19 -19.58
C CYS A 365 20.45 -3.66 -20.57
N PRO A 366 21.20 -4.74 -20.26
CA PRO A 366 22.21 -5.28 -21.18
C PRO A 366 21.59 -5.95 -22.43
N PHE A 367 20.28 -6.18 -22.42
CA PHE A 367 19.51 -6.82 -23.48
C PHE A 367 18.54 -5.85 -24.17
N ALA A 368 18.75 -4.55 -24.04
CA ALA A 368 17.86 -3.55 -24.65
C ALA A 368 17.83 -3.71 -26.18
N ASP A 369 16.62 -3.78 -26.74
CA ASP A 369 16.38 -3.81 -28.20
C ASP A 369 15.61 -2.55 -28.66
N PRO A 370 15.54 -2.24 -29.97
CA PRO A 370 14.88 -1.04 -30.47
C PRO A 370 13.41 -0.85 -30.07
N ARG A 371 12.66 -1.95 -29.80
CA ARG A 371 11.27 -1.88 -29.31
C ARG A 371 11.20 -1.26 -27.92
N CYS A 372 12.22 -1.46 -27.09
CA CYS A 372 12.33 -0.88 -25.75
C CYS A 372 12.40 0.65 -25.77
N GLU A 373 12.78 1.28 -26.88
CA GLU A 373 12.83 2.73 -26.97
C GLU A 373 11.45 3.36 -27.22
N VAL A 374 10.62 2.66 -27.99
CA VAL A 374 9.36 3.22 -28.50
C VAL A 374 8.16 2.75 -27.67
N PHE A 375 8.15 1.48 -27.28
CA PHE A 375 6.99 0.84 -26.65
C PHE A 375 7.30 0.36 -25.25
N TYR A 376 6.40 0.64 -24.31
CA TYR A 376 6.44 0.01 -22.99
C TYR A 376 5.96 -1.44 -23.14
N PRO A 377 6.70 -2.44 -22.64
CA PRO A 377 6.33 -3.85 -22.81
C PRO A 377 4.99 -4.16 -22.11
N ALA A 378 4.14 -4.95 -22.76
CA ALA A 378 2.94 -5.49 -22.14
C ALA A 378 3.31 -6.56 -21.11
N GLN A 379 2.41 -6.80 -20.15
CA GLN A 379 2.55 -7.90 -19.19
C GLN A 379 2.40 -9.25 -19.91
N VAL A 380 3.41 -10.10 -19.81
CA VAL A 380 3.44 -11.46 -20.37
C VAL A 380 3.26 -12.45 -19.21
N ALA A 381 2.31 -13.38 -19.34
CA ALA A 381 2.13 -14.47 -18.38
C ALA A 381 3.12 -15.60 -18.68
N LEU A 382 3.97 -15.92 -17.71
CA LEU A 382 4.94 -17.02 -17.76
C LEU A 382 4.38 -18.29 -17.13
N SER A 383 3.51 -18.12 -16.14
CA SER A 383 2.70 -19.17 -15.51
C SER A 383 1.35 -18.59 -15.07
N GLU A 384 0.54 -19.38 -14.35
CA GLU A 384 -0.69 -18.88 -13.72
C GLU A 384 -0.41 -17.77 -12.69
N THR A 385 0.74 -17.82 -12.04
CA THR A 385 1.12 -16.94 -10.93
C THR A 385 2.18 -15.92 -11.28
N HIS A 386 2.98 -16.15 -12.33
CA HIS A 386 4.16 -15.36 -12.68
C HIS A 386 3.96 -14.58 -13.97
N ARG A 387 4.19 -13.26 -13.91
CA ARG A 387 4.06 -12.33 -15.03
C ARG A 387 5.25 -11.37 -15.05
N ALA A 388 5.66 -10.94 -16.24
CA ALA A 388 6.67 -9.89 -16.38
C ALA A 388 6.41 -9.01 -17.61
N ALA A 389 6.81 -7.75 -17.54
CA ALA A 389 6.72 -6.79 -18.63
C ALA A 389 8.09 -6.64 -19.31
N CYS A 390 8.39 -7.51 -20.29
CA CYS A 390 9.65 -7.44 -21.03
C CYS A 390 9.47 -7.88 -22.49
N HIS A 391 10.07 -7.14 -23.43
CA HIS A 391 10.02 -7.48 -24.87
C HIS A 391 10.81 -8.75 -25.23
N LEU A 392 11.76 -9.19 -24.40
CA LEU A 392 12.48 -10.46 -24.59
C LEU A 392 11.58 -11.69 -24.45
N LEU A 393 10.45 -11.55 -23.75
CA LEU A 393 9.52 -12.63 -23.45
C LEU A 393 8.45 -12.80 -24.53
N VAL A 394 8.36 -11.83 -25.46
CA VAL A 394 7.44 -11.88 -26.59
C VAL A 394 8.23 -12.41 -27.79
N PRO A 395 7.93 -13.61 -28.30
CA PRO A 395 8.57 -14.09 -29.53
C PRO A 395 8.27 -13.11 -30.67
N ASP A 396 9.27 -12.83 -31.50
CA ASP A 396 9.10 -11.94 -32.65
C ASP A 396 7.98 -12.47 -33.55
N GLU A 397 6.89 -11.70 -33.71
CA GLU A 397 6.09 -11.84 -34.91
C GLU A 397 7.00 -11.49 -36.10
N PRO A 398 7.06 -12.32 -37.16
CA PRO A 398 7.84 -11.97 -38.34
C PRO A 398 7.32 -10.63 -38.88
N ALA A 399 8.20 -9.65 -38.95
CA ALA A 399 7.88 -8.31 -39.43
C ALA A 399 7.06 -8.40 -40.74
N PRO A 400 5.97 -7.62 -40.90
CA PRO A 400 5.21 -7.63 -42.15
C PRO A 400 6.18 -7.30 -43.29
N ALA A 401 6.23 -8.18 -44.28
CA ALA A 401 7.11 -8.07 -45.43
C ALA A 401 7.00 -6.63 -45.98
N ARG A 402 8.12 -5.90 -45.96
CA ARG A 402 8.18 -4.57 -46.55
C ARG A 402 7.75 -4.72 -48.00
N HIS A 403 6.61 -4.15 -48.37
CA HIS A 403 6.24 -3.99 -49.76
C HIS A 403 7.33 -3.14 -50.42
N SER A 404 8.19 -3.79 -51.19
CA SER A 404 9.05 -3.13 -52.18
C SER A 404 8.13 -2.57 -53.27
N GLY A 405 7.61 -1.37 -53.04
CA GLY A 405 6.98 -0.54 -54.05
C GLY A 405 8.04 0.08 -54.94
N SER A 406 8.03 -0.35 -56.20
CA SER A 406 8.73 0.17 -57.38
C SER A 406 8.53 1.65 -57.63
#